data_AF-A0AAE3UET5-F1
#
_entry.id   AF-A0AAE3UET5-F1
#
_cell.length_a   1.000
_cell.length_b   1.000
_cell.length_c   1.000
_cell.angle_alpha   90.00
_cell.angle_beta   90.00
_cell.angle_gamma   90.00
#
_symmetry.space_group_name_H-M   'P 1'
#
loop_
_entity.id
_entity.type
_entity.pdbx_description
1 polymer ?
#
loop_
_entity_poly.entity_id
_entity_poly.type
_entity_poly.pdbx_seq_one_letter_code
_entity_poly.pdbx_strand_id
1 'polypeptide(L)'
;MPSSILYKDAPDYIESLDFDYIETYSFQRGEEYEKNQKLFQTEYDLVKSRKGQGEILTTHDENRFKKLHELLYYKDYLLNDAGQFHPSSKRINFFINGDPVIDKIRLILQTEVVETPRWLCKPEYRDAMVFYDKSGKVISVLNVCLSCEYMATDRFHQIRGDRRTYYLLKKFFIEIGHEVEDPEYFILEEMERMKKSMHMKNTKPV
;
A
#
# COMPACT_ATOMS: atom_id res chain seq x y z
N MET A 1 0.55 -10.84 -24.99
CA MET A 1 1.83 -10.30 -24.46
C MET A 1 2.15 -11.12 -23.21
N PRO A 2 3.38 -11.61 -23.01
CA PRO A 2 3.64 -12.51 -21.89
C PRO A 2 3.32 -11.79 -20.58
N SER A 3 2.34 -12.34 -19.86
CA SER A 3 1.79 -11.85 -18.60
C SER A 3 2.70 -12.24 -17.42
N SER A 4 4.01 -12.06 -17.59
CA SER A 4 4.99 -12.39 -16.56
C SER A 4 5.16 -11.20 -15.62
N ILE A 5 5.00 -11.46 -14.33
CA ILE A 5 5.31 -10.50 -13.29
C ILE A 5 6.82 -10.25 -13.29
N LEU A 6 7.21 -8.98 -13.31
CA LEU A 6 8.58 -8.52 -13.13
C LEU A 6 8.81 -8.22 -11.65
N TYR A 7 9.97 -8.63 -11.16
CA TYR A 7 10.37 -8.43 -9.77
C TYR A 7 11.60 -7.54 -9.73
N LYS A 8 11.60 -6.60 -8.78
CA LYS A 8 12.73 -5.75 -8.46
C LYS A 8 12.90 -5.69 -6.94
N ASP A 9 14.11 -5.71 -6.43
CA ASP A 9 14.33 -5.58 -5.00
C ASP A 9 14.17 -4.11 -4.58
N ALA A 10 13.69 -3.89 -3.35
CA ALA A 10 13.44 -2.55 -2.82
C ALA A 10 14.69 -1.63 -2.88
N PRO A 11 15.93 -2.12 -2.58
CA PRO A 11 17.14 -1.31 -2.73
C PRO A 11 17.35 -0.85 -4.18
N ASP A 12 17.31 -1.78 -5.13
CA ASP A 12 17.46 -1.46 -6.56
C ASP A 12 16.37 -0.50 -7.04
N TYR A 13 15.15 -0.66 -6.51
CA TYR A 13 14.01 0.19 -6.84
C TYR A 13 14.27 1.63 -6.40
N ILE A 14 14.55 1.88 -5.13
CA ILE A 14 14.70 3.24 -4.61
C ILE A 14 15.94 3.94 -5.19
N GLU A 15 17.03 3.21 -5.44
CA GLU A 15 18.25 3.76 -6.06
C GLU A 15 18.05 4.19 -7.51
N SER A 16 17.09 3.60 -8.22
CA SER A 16 16.80 3.96 -9.61
C SER A 16 15.91 5.20 -9.78
N LEU A 17 15.34 5.73 -8.69
CA LEU A 17 14.43 6.86 -8.76
C LEU A 17 15.19 8.18 -8.63
N ASP A 18 15.01 9.05 -9.61
CA ASP A 18 15.41 10.46 -9.54
C ASP A 18 14.15 11.33 -9.39
N PHE A 19 13.87 11.79 -8.16
CA PHE A 19 12.64 12.49 -7.79
C PHE A 19 12.93 13.75 -6.97
N ASP A 20 12.02 14.72 -7.06
CA ASP A 20 12.09 16.00 -6.37
C ASP A 20 11.27 16.02 -5.08
N TYR A 21 10.16 15.30 -5.02
CA TYR A 21 9.34 15.18 -3.81
C TYR A 21 8.50 13.90 -3.82
N ILE A 22 7.92 13.58 -2.67
CA ILE A 22 6.95 12.50 -2.52
C ILE A 22 5.66 12.98 -1.87
N GLU A 23 4.59 12.26 -2.14
CA GLU A 23 3.36 12.29 -1.36
C GLU A 23 3.04 10.90 -0.84
N THR A 24 2.44 10.84 0.34
CA THR A 24 2.00 9.59 0.97
C THR A 24 0.48 9.53 1.00
N TYR A 25 -0.07 8.35 0.74
CA TYR A 25 -1.51 8.15 0.61
C TYR A 25 -1.98 6.96 1.43
N SER A 26 -3.17 7.12 2.01
CA SER A 26 -3.97 6.03 2.55
C SER A 26 -5.21 5.85 1.68
N PHE A 27 -5.57 4.60 1.39
CA PHE A 27 -6.74 4.28 0.57
C PHE A 27 -7.32 2.91 0.98
N GLN A 28 -8.51 2.59 0.48
CA GLN A 28 -9.22 1.34 0.74
C GLN A 28 -9.37 1.01 2.24
N ARG A 29 -9.57 2.02 3.09
CA ARG A 29 -9.80 1.84 4.53
C ARG A 29 -10.71 2.93 5.11
N GLY A 30 -11.15 2.69 6.34
CA GLY A 30 -11.99 3.61 7.11
C GLY A 30 -13.48 3.31 6.97
N GLU A 31 -14.25 3.78 7.94
CA GLU A 31 -15.69 3.48 8.06
C GLU A 31 -16.49 3.92 6.83
N GLU A 32 -16.15 5.05 6.23
CA GLU A 32 -16.80 5.54 5.02
C GLU A 32 -16.54 4.60 3.83
N TYR A 33 -15.30 4.15 3.64
CA TYR A 33 -14.96 3.19 2.59
C TYR A 33 -15.71 1.88 2.78
N GLU A 34 -15.74 1.34 3.99
CA GLU A 34 -16.44 0.07 4.29
C GLU A 34 -17.95 0.18 4.09
N LYS A 35 -18.57 1.30 4.51
CA LYS A 35 -19.99 1.57 4.27
C LYS A 35 -20.28 1.65 2.77
N ASN A 36 -19.47 2.40 2.03
CA ASN A 36 -19.63 2.55 0.59
C ASN A 36 -19.45 1.22 -0.15
N GLN A 37 -18.46 0.41 0.22
CA GLN A 37 -18.25 -0.93 -0.33
C GLN A 37 -19.47 -1.82 -0.11
N LYS A 38 -20.03 -1.87 1.12
CA LYS A 38 -21.25 -2.65 1.41
C LYS A 38 -22.45 -2.19 0.60
N LEU A 39 -22.65 -0.87 0.47
CA LEU A 39 -23.72 -0.29 -0.32
C LEU A 39 -23.57 -0.63 -1.80
N PHE A 40 -22.38 -0.43 -2.36
CA PHE A 40 -22.10 -0.73 -3.76
C PHE A 40 -22.25 -2.23 -4.06
N GLN A 41 -21.82 -3.10 -3.16
CA GLN A 41 -21.93 -4.55 -3.32
C GLN A 41 -23.41 -4.97 -3.34
N THR A 42 -24.20 -4.44 -2.41
CA THR A 42 -25.65 -4.71 -2.34
C THR A 42 -26.36 -4.28 -3.63
N GLU A 43 -26.07 -3.08 -4.12
CA GLU A 43 -26.65 -2.56 -5.36
C GLU A 43 -26.20 -3.40 -6.57
N TYR A 44 -24.92 -3.76 -6.63
CA TYR A 44 -24.36 -4.58 -7.70
C TYR A 44 -25.01 -5.96 -7.77
N ASP A 45 -25.17 -6.64 -6.63
CA ASP A 45 -25.77 -7.97 -6.56
C ASP A 45 -27.25 -7.94 -6.95
N LEU A 46 -27.98 -6.88 -6.60
CA LEU A 46 -29.36 -6.68 -7.04
C LEU A 46 -29.46 -6.58 -8.57
N VAL A 47 -28.65 -5.72 -9.19
CA VAL A 47 -28.67 -5.53 -10.66
C VAL A 47 -28.15 -6.78 -11.39
N LYS A 48 -27.14 -7.46 -10.82
CA LYS A 48 -26.63 -8.74 -11.34
C LYS A 48 -27.69 -9.84 -11.31
N SER A 49 -28.46 -9.93 -10.22
CA SER A 49 -29.54 -10.91 -10.07
C SER A 49 -30.65 -10.69 -11.10
N ARG A 50 -31.12 -9.45 -11.25
CA ARG A 50 -32.10 -9.06 -12.27
C ARG A 50 -31.67 -9.47 -13.68
N LYS A 51 -30.42 -9.15 -14.03
CA LYS A 51 -29.82 -9.57 -15.32
C LYS A 51 -29.76 -11.08 -15.48
N GLY A 52 -29.41 -11.81 -14.42
CA GLY A 52 -29.37 -13.29 -14.41
C GLY A 52 -30.75 -13.95 -14.57
N GLN A 53 -31.82 -13.25 -14.18
CA GLN A 53 -33.21 -13.68 -14.36
C GLN A 53 -33.76 -13.33 -15.76
N GLY A 54 -32.94 -12.75 -16.65
CA GLY A 54 -33.34 -12.39 -18.01
C GLY A 54 -34.07 -11.05 -18.12
N GLU A 55 -34.04 -10.21 -17.08
CA GLU A 55 -34.63 -8.87 -17.12
C GLU A 55 -33.83 -7.95 -18.06
N ILE A 56 -34.52 -7.21 -18.93
CA ILE A 56 -33.91 -6.19 -19.78
C ILE A 56 -33.66 -4.95 -18.93
N LEU A 57 -32.38 -4.63 -18.72
CA LEU A 57 -31.97 -3.45 -17.98
C LEU A 57 -32.19 -2.17 -18.79
N THR A 58 -32.51 -1.08 -18.11
CA THR A 58 -32.49 0.25 -18.72
C THR A 58 -31.04 0.68 -18.98
N THR A 59 -30.82 1.60 -19.93
CA THR A 59 -29.48 2.18 -20.17
C THR A 59 -28.87 2.80 -18.90
N HIS A 60 -29.71 3.37 -18.04
CA HIS A 60 -29.27 3.88 -16.74
C HIS A 60 -28.74 2.76 -15.85
N ASP A 61 -29.50 1.66 -15.72
CA ASP A 61 -29.10 0.50 -14.90
C ASP A 61 -27.86 -0.20 -15.45
N GLU A 62 -27.69 -0.28 -16.77
CA GLU A 62 -26.48 -0.82 -17.40
C GLU A 62 -25.25 0.04 -17.10
N ASN A 63 -25.37 1.36 -17.24
CA ASN A 63 -24.30 2.28 -16.92
C ASN A 63 -23.95 2.25 -15.43
N ARG A 64 -24.98 2.18 -14.56
CA ARG A 64 -24.78 2.06 -13.12
C ARG A 64 -24.12 0.74 -12.76
N PHE A 65 -24.55 -0.37 -13.36
CA PHE A 65 -23.94 -1.69 -13.17
C PHE A 65 -22.47 -1.72 -13.56
N LYS A 66 -22.13 -1.13 -14.72
CA LYS A 66 -20.74 -0.97 -15.16
C LYS A 66 -19.95 -0.14 -14.15
N LYS A 67 -20.52 0.98 -13.67
CA LYS A 67 -19.84 1.84 -12.69
C LYS A 67 -19.62 1.15 -11.35
N LEU A 68 -20.62 0.41 -10.86
CA LEU A 68 -20.50 -0.40 -9.65
C LEU A 68 -19.44 -1.48 -9.80
N HIS A 69 -19.39 -2.15 -10.95
CA HIS A 69 -18.32 -3.09 -11.25
C HIS A 69 -16.95 -2.40 -11.20
N GLU A 70 -16.81 -1.23 -11.82
CA GLU A 70 -15.56 -0.46 -11.76
C GLU A 70 -15.19 -0.03 -10.34
N LEU A 71 -16.15 0.29 -9.46
CA LEU A 71 -15.87 0.73 -8.08
C LEU A 71 -15.55 -0.44 -7.14
N LEU A 72 -16.28 -1.54 -7.26
CA LEU A 72 -16.08 -2.75 -6.44
C LEU A 72 -14.82 -3.51 -6.84
N TYR A 73 -14.53 -3.50 -8.14
CA TYR A 73 -13.38 -4.19 -8.72
C TYR A 73 -12.34 -3.20 -9.24
N TYR A 74 -12.35 -1.95 -8.75
CA TYR A 74 -11.26 -0.99 -8.98
C TYR A 74 -10.00 -1.62 -8.39
N LYS A 75 -9.18 -2.19 -9.27
CA LYS A 75 -8.12 -3.10 -8.85
C LYS A 75 -7.07 -2.37 -8.05
N ASP A 76 -6.99 -2.74 -6.78
CA ASP A 76 -5.82 -3.03 -5.96
C ASP A 76 -4.73 -1.93 -5.80
N TYR A 77 -4.67 -0.90 -6.63
CA TYR A 77 -3.58 0.09 -6.67
C TYR A 77 -4.09 1.51 -6.52
N LEU A 78 -3.21 2.41 -6.09
CA LEU A 78 -3.51 3.83 -5.94
C LEU A 78 -3.85 4.50 -7.27
N LEU A 79 -3.14 4.17 -8.35
CA LEU A 79 -3.40 4.70 -9.69
C LEU A 79 -3.91 3.61 -10.63
N ASN A 80 -4.84 3.94 -11.51
CA ASN A 80 -5.23 3.07 -12.62
C ASN A 80 -4.34 3.27 -13.86
N ASP A 81 -4.60 2.49 -14.92
CA ASP A 81 -3.87 2.55 -16.19
C ASP A 81 -3.97 3.93 -16.90
N ALA A 82 -4.94 4.76 -16.52
CA ALA A 82 -5.11 6.14 -17.00
C ALA A 82 -4.43 7.19 -16.10
N GLY A 83 -3.71 6.77 -15.05
CA GLY A 83 -3.07 7.64 -14.06
C GLY A 83 -4.03 8.30 -13.08
N GLN A 84 -5.28 7.83 -12.99
CA GLN A 84 -6.28 8.39 -12.08
C GLN A 84 -6.18 7.74 -10.70
N PHE A 85 -6.28 8.57 -9.66
CA PHE A 85 -6.26 8.13 -8.27
C PHE A 85 -7.47 7.29 -7.90
N HIS A 86 -7.25 6.34 -7.00
CA HIS A 86 -8.29 5.53 -6.39
C HIS A 86 -9.33 6.47 -5.73
N PRO A 87 -10.64 6.28 -5.95
CA PRO A 87 -11.65 7.22 -5.45
C PRO A 87 -11.65 7.44 -3.93
N SER A 88 -11.17 6.45 -3.18
CA SER A 88 -11.05 6.52 -1.72
C SER A 88 -9.68 7.05 -1.24
N SER A 89 -8.80 7.50 -2.13
CA SER A 89 -7.45 7.89 -1.73
C SER A 89 -7.46 9.21 -0.97
N LYS A 90 -6.73 9.24 0.14
CA LYS A 90 -6.50 10.43 0.96
C LYS A 90 -5.00 10.67 1.05
N ARG A 91 -4.56 11.84 0.59
CA ARG A 91 -3.17 12.28 0.82
C ARG A 91 -2.97 12.56 2.30
N ILE A 92 -1.93 11.99 2.88
CA ILE A 92 -1.59 12.14 4.30
C ILE A 92 -0.48 13.19 4.46
N ASN A 93 0.65 13.02 3.77
CA ASN A 93 1.76 13.97 3.83
C ASN A 93 2.40 14.25 2.47
N PHE A 94 3.25 15.27 2.47
CA PHE A 94 4.11 15.71 1.37
C PHE A 94 5.50 15.99 1.93
N PHE A 95 6.55 15.49 1.28
CA PHE A 95 7.95 15.69 1.68
C PHE A 95 8.82 16.00 0.47
N ILE A 96 9.68 17.01 0.59
CA ILE A 96 10.61 17.42 -0.48
C ILE A 96 11.92 16.63 -0.34
N ASN A 97 12.59 16.33 -1.45
CA ASN A 97 13.90 15.71 -1.43
C ASN A 97 14.90 16.56 -0.63
N GLY A 98 15.64 15.93 0.29
CA GLY A 98 16.48 16.58 1.29
C GLY A 98 15.83 16.72 2.68
N ASP A 99 14.53 16.45 2.81
CA ASP A 99 13.89 16.27 4.12
C ASP A 99 14.46 15.01 4.82
N PRO A 100 14.83 15.05 6.12
CA PRO A 100 15.27 13.87 6.86
C PRO A 100 14.32 12.66 6.78
N VAL A 101 13.02 12.90 6.56
CA VAL A 101 12.02 11.86 6.33
C VAL A 101 12.31 11.06 5.06
N ILE A 102 12.80 11.70 4.00
CA ILE A 102 13.20 11.03 2.75
C ILE A 102 14.40 10.11 2.99
N ASP A 103 15.37 10.55 3.78
CA ASP A 103 16.54 9.72 4.12
C ASP A 103 16.10 8.49 4.93
N LYS A 104 15.12 8.64 5.82
CA LYS A 104 14.51 7.52 6.53
C LYS A 104 13.84 6.53 5.56
N ILE A 105 13.07 7.00 4.58
CA ILE A 105 12.44 6.13 3.58
C ILE A 105 13.49 5.39 2.75
N ARG A 106 14.54 6.10 2.29
CA ARG A 106 15.65 5.49 1.56
C ARG A 106 16.31 4.39 2.37
N LEU A 107 16.63 4.66 3.63
CA LEU A 107 17.23 3.66 4.54
C LEU A 107 16.32 2.43 4.72
N ILE A 108 15.01 2.63 4.85
CA ILE A 108 14.06 1.52 4.97
C ILE A 108 14.05 0.66 3.71
N LEU A 109 13.93 1.29 2.54
CA LEU A 109 13.87 0.59 1.25
C LEU A 109 15.21 -0.01 0.83
N GLN A 110 16.34 0.51 1.33
CA GLN A 110 17.68 -0.05 1.17
C GLN A 110 18.00 -1.21 2.13
N THR A 111 17.04 -1.63 2.98
CA THR A 111 17.22 -2.84 3.80
C THR A 111 17.50 -4.04 2.90
N GLU A 112 18.57 -4.77 3.21
CA GLU A 112 18.99 -5.97 2.46
C GLU A 112 17.85 -6.98 2.35
N VAL A 113 17.64 -7.52 1.15
CA VAL A 113 16.60 -8.51 0.85
C VAL A 113 17.21 -9.91 0.95
N VAL A 114 17.07 -10.56 2.11
CA VAL A 114 17.56 -11.92 2.34
C VAL A 114 16.44 -12.93 2.16
N GLU A 115 15.28 -12.67 2.77
CA GLU A 115 14.10 -13.52 2.67
C GLU A 115 12.86 -12.72 2.29
N THR A 116 12.30 -13.03 1.13
CA THR A 116 11.05 -12.43 0.68
C THR A 116 9.87 -13.20 1.28
N PRO A 117 8.94 -12.54 1.98
CA PRO A 117 7.74 -13.18 2.47
C PRO A 117 6.94 -13.86 1.36
N ARG A 118 6.43 -15.06 1.63
CA ARG A 118 5.62 -15.84 0.68
C ARG A 118 4.27 -16.16 1.28
N TRP A 119 3.47 -15.13 1.49
CA TRP A 119 2.10 -15.29 1.94
C TRP A 119 1.23 -15.81 0.80
N LEU A 120 0.24 -16.65 1.12
CA LEU A 120 -0.74 -17.14 0.14
C LEU A 120 -1.95 -16.20 0.01
N CYS A 121 -1.94 -15.03 0.69
CA CYS A 121 -2.99 -14.04 0.57
C CYS A 121 -2.83 -13.17 -0.68
N LYS A 122 -3.96 -12.77 -1.25
CA LYS A 122 -3.99 -11.70 -2.25
C LYS A 122 -3.66 -10.37 -1.53
N PRO A 123 -2.74 -9.54 -2.05
CA PRO A 123 -2.45 -8.27 -1.42
C PRO A 123 -3.64 -7.30 -1.51
N GLU A 124 -3.88 -6.60 -0.41
CA GLU A 124 -4.77 -5.45 -0.31
C GLU A 124 -3.92 -4.23 0.00
N TYR A 125 -3.52 -3.50 -1.04
CA TYR A 125 -2.69 -2.32 -0.85
C TYR A 125 -3.56 -1.20 -0.29
N ARG A 126 -3.13 -0.63 0.82
CA ARG A 126 -3.89 0.41 1.52
C ARG A 126 -3.04 1.63 1.84
N ASP A 127 -1.73 1.51 1.72
CA ASP A 127 -0.76 2.58 1.87
C ASP A 127 0.02 2.73 0.57
N ALA A 128 0.40 3.96 0.23
CA ALA A 128 1.20 4.21 -0.95
C ALA A 128 2.10 5.44 -0.80
N MET A 129 3.20 5.42 -1.55
CA MET A 129 4.08 6.57 -1.77
C MET A 129 4.09 6.89 -3.27
N VAL A 130 3.89 8.15 -3.62
CA VAL A 130 3.99 8.63 -5.01
C VAL A 130 5.20 9.54 -5.11
N PHE A 131 6.07 9.24 -6.06
CA PHE A 131 7.31 9.97 -6.33
C PHE A 131 7.11 10.87 -7.54
N TYR A 132 7.48 12.14 -7.41
CA TYR A 132 7.24 13.15 -8.44
C TYR A 132 8.51 13.90 -8.82
N ASP A 133 8.55 14.36 -10.07
CA ASP A 133 9.53 15.34 -10.51
C ASP A 133 9.09 16.78 -10.17
N LYS A 134 9.97 17.75 -10.41
CA LYS A 134 9.73 19.18 -10.17
C LYS A 134 8.56 19.77 -10.95
N SER A 135 8.13 19.13 -12.03
CA SER A 135 6.98 19.56 -12.84
C SER A 135 5.66 19.00 -12.32
N GLY A 136 5.71 18.14 -11.29
CA GLY A 136 4.57 17.45 -10.72
C GLY A 136 4.15 16.21 -11.50
N LYS A 137 5.01 15.69 -12.37
CA LYS A 137 4.77 14.44 -13.09
C LYS A 137 5.13 13.27 -12.17
N VAL A 138 4.26 12.27 -12.12
CA VAL A 138 4.52 11.01 -11.42
C VAL A 138 5.68 10.27 -12.11
N ILE A 139 6.71 9.97 -11.33
CA ILE A 139 7.85 9.12 -11.73
C ILE A 139 7.52 7.66 -11.43
N SER A 140 7.04 7.40 -10.22
CA SER A 140 6.68 6.06 -9.77
C SER A 140 5.68 6.12 -8.62
N VAL A 141 4.97 5.01 -8.42
CA VAL A 141 4.12 4.77 -7.25
C VAL A 141 4.65 3.52 -6.57
N LEU A 142 4.72 3.51 -5.25
CA LEU A 142 4.96 2.31 -4.46
C LEU A 142 3.72 2.03 -3.63
N ASN A 143 2.94 1.03 -4.04
CA ASN A 143 1.78 0.54 -3.30
C ASN A 143 2.27 -0.48 -2.28
N VAL A 144 1.78 -0.39 -1.04
CA VAL A 144 2.21 -1.22 0.08
C VAL A 144 1.00 -1.90 0.73
N CYS A 145 1.07 -3.23 0.83
CA CYS A 145 0.19 -4.04 1.65
C CYS A 145 1.01 -4.51 2.86
N LEU A 146 0.78 -3.90 4.01
CA LEU A 146 1.54 -4.19 5.22
C LEU A 146 1.15 -5.56 5.81
N SER A 147 -0.11 -5.96 5.70
CA SER A 147 -0.61 -7.22 6.27
C SER A 147 -0.13 -8.46 5.52
N CYS A 148 -0.03 -8.39 4.19
CA CYS A 148 0.49 -9.48 3.36
C CYS A 148 1.97 -9.28 3.01
N GLU A 149 2.62 -8.22 3.51
CA GLU A 149 4.02 -7.89 3.20
C GLU A 149 4.30 -7.90 1.69
N TYR A 150 3.51 -7.16 0.91
CA TYR A 150 3.70 -6.97 -0.53
C TYR A 150 3.93 -5.51 -0.89
N MET A 151 4.77 -5.28 -1.89
CA MET A 151 4.91 -3.99 -2.54
C MET A 151 4.85 -4.13 -4.06
N ALA A 152 4.33 -3.12 -4.73
CA ALA A 152 4.26 -3.10 -6.19
C ALA A 152 4.11 -1.68 -6.73
N THR A 153 4.61 -1.46 -7.94
CA THR A 153 4.38 -0.17 -8.63
C THR A 153 3.11 -0.21 -9.46
N ASP A 154 2.80 -1.36 -10.04
CA ASP A 154 1.56 -1.64 -10.77
C ASP A 154 1.28 -3.15 -10.79
N ARG A 155 0.32 -3.57 -11.63
CA ARG A 155 -0.11 -4.98 -11.78
C ARG A 155 1.03 -5.95 -12.13
N PHE A 156 1.99 -5.50 -12.91
CA PHE A 156 3.02 -6.37 -13.50
C PHE A 156 4.40 -6.16 -12.87
N HIS A 157 4.57 -5.17 -12.01
CA HIS A 157 5.85 -4.84 -11.38
C HIS A 157 5.76 -4.93 -9.86
N GLN A 158 6.30 -6.01 -9.31
CA GLN A 158 6.38 -6.27 -7.88
C GLN A 158 7.72 -5.81 -7.32
N ILE A 159 7.68 -5.18 -6.15
CA ILE A 159 8.85 -4.77 -5.39
C ILE A 159 9.02 -5.74 -4.22
N ARG A 160 10.18 -6.38 -4.13
CA ARG A 160 10.48 -7.35 -3.08
C ARG A 160 11.19 -6.62 -1.93
N GLY A 161 10.67 -6.76 -0.73
CA GLY A 161 11.34 -6.36 0.51
C GLY A 161 11.60 -7.57 1.40
N ASP A 162 12.51 -7.40 2.36
CA ASP A 162 12.63 -8.32 3.49
C ASP A 162 11.50 -8.06 4.50
N ARG A 163 11.19 -9.02 5.37
CA ARG A 163 10.26 -8.80 6.51
C ARG A 163 10.60 -7.55 7.29
N ARG A 164 11.89 -7.28 7.50
CA ARG A 164 12.34 -6.07 8.19
C ARG A 164 11.95 -4.79 7.45
N THR A 165 11.96 -4.79 6.12
CA THR A 165 11.50 -3.65 5.31
C THR A 165 10.05 -3.33 5.63
N TYR A 166 9.16 -4.34 5.61
CA TYR A 166 7.73 -4.15 5.88
C TYR A 166 7.46 -3.70 7.31
N TYR A 167 8.17 -4.27 8.28
CA TYR A 167 8.10 -3.84 9.67
C TYR A 167 8.45 -2.35 9.82
N LEU A 168 9.55 -1.92 9.21
CA LEU A 168 9.99 -0.52 9.28
C LEU A 168 9.03 0.41 8.52
N LEU A 169 8.48 -0.02 7.38
CA LEU A 169 7.44 0.71 6.65
C LEU A 169 6.18 0.87 7.51
N LYS A 170 5.77 -0.18 8.22
CA LYS A 170 4.60 -0.11 9.12
C LYS A 170 4.80 0.96 10.20
N LYS A 171 5.96 0.98 10.87
CA LYS A 171 6.31 2.03 11.83
C LYS A 171 6.29 3.41 11.20
N PHE A 172 6.96 3.54 10.05
CA PHE A 172 7.05 4.79 9.32
C PHE A 172 5.66 5.37 9.01
N PHE A 173 4.77 4.57 8.43
CA PHE A 173 3.42 5.03 8.07
C PHE A 173 2.61 5.47 9.30
N ILE A 174 2.70 4.75 10.43
CA ILE A 174 2.03 5.14 11.68
C ILE A 174 2.58 6.47 12.19
N GLU A 175 3.90 6.62 12.25
CA GLU A 175 4.54 7.83 12.75
C GLU A 175 4.13 9.08 11.95
N ILE A 176 3.93 8.94 10.63
CA ILE A 176 3.47 10.04 9.78
C ILE A 176 1.94 10.17 9.72
N GLY A 177 1.19 9.40 10.52
CA GLY A 177 -0.25 9.58 10.70
C GLY A 177 -1.16 8.78 9.76
N HIS A 178 -0.67 7.70 9.14
CA HIS A 178 -1.53 6.75 8.45
C HIS A 178 -2.33 5.92 9.47
N GLU A 179 -3.58 5.62 9.11
CA GLU A 179 -4.51 4.79 9.91
C GLU A 179 -4.20 3.28 9.73
N VAL A 180 -2.97 2.87 10.04
CA VAL A 180 -2.52 1.47 9.92
C VAL A 180 -3.19 0.60 10.99
N GLU A 181 -3.77 -0.51 10.54
CA GLU A 181 -4.40 -1.49 11.42
C GLU A 181 -3.35 -2.19 12.32
N ASP A 182 -3.71 -2.41 13.58
CA ASP A 182 -2.90 -3.06 14.61
C ASP A 182 -1.56 -2.34 14.94
N PRO A 183 -1.62 -1.21 15.67
CA PRO A 183 -0.44 -0.50 16.17
C PRO A 183 0.18 -1.15 17.42
N GLU A 184 -0.45 -2.15 18.04
CA GLU A 184 -0.02 -2.69 19.34
C GLU A 184 1.19 -3.64 19.24
N TYR A 185 1.45 -4.21 18.07
CA TYR A 185 2.60 -5.08 17.82
C TYR A 185 3.97 -4.43 18.11
N PHE A 186 4.02 -3.09 18.18
CA PHE A 186 5.27 -2.37 18.45
C PHE A 186 5.69 -2.35 19.91
N ILE A 187 4.74 -2.47 20.84
CA ILE A 187 5.03 -2.41 22.27
C ILE A 187 5.76 -3.67 22.72
N LEU A 188 5.35 -4.84 22.23
CA LEU A 188 5.91 -6.13 22.66
C LEU A 188 7.39 -6.30 22.26
N GLU A 189 7.76 -5.93 21.03
CA GLU A 189 9.16 -6.02 20.58
C GLU A 189 10.07 -4.97 21.22
N GLU A 190 9.59 -3.75 21.46
CA GLU A 190 10.36 -2.76 22.22
C GLU A 190 10.57 -3.22 23.66
N MET A 191 9.53 -3.79 24.29
CA MET A 191 9.64 -4.41 25.61
C MET A 191 10.64 -5.57 25.62
N GLU A 192 10.71 -6.40 24.57
CA GLU A 192 11.70 -7.47 24.47
C GLU A 192 13.13 -6.96 24.23
N ARG A 193 13.32 -5.93 23.40
CA ARG A 193 14.64 -5.27 23.23
C ARG A 193 15.09 -4.60 24.52
N MET A 194 14.18 -3.95 25.25
CA MET A 194 14.45 -3.39 26.57
C MET A 194 14.85 -4.48 27.56
N LYS A 195 14.13 -5.60 27.63
CA LYS A 195 14.47 -6.76 28.47
C LYS A 195 15.86 -7.33 28.15
N LYS A 196 16.23 -7.46 26.88
CA LYS A 196 17.58 -7.89 26.45
C LYS A 196 18.67 -6.90 26.86
N SER A 197 18.43 -5.59 26.71
CA SER A 197 19.39 -4.55 27.11
C SER A 197 19.61 -4.48 28.64
N MET A 198 18.59 -4.81 29.43
CA MET A 198 18.68 -4.87 30.89
C MET A 198 19.47 -6.10 31.36
N HIS A 199 19.37 -7.23 30.65
CA HIS A 199 20.16 -8.43 30.94
C HIS A 199 21.65 -8.25 30.63
N MET A 200 22.02 -7.53 29.57
CA MET A 200 23.45 -7.29 29.24
C MET A 200 24.17 -6.32 30.20
N LYS A 201 23.44 -5.47 30.95
CA LYS A 201 24.03 -4.54 31.93
C LYS A 201 24.37 -5.19 33.28
N ASN A 202 23.92 -6.43 33.52
CA ASN A 202 24.10 -7.13 34.80
C ASN A 202 25.29 -8.11 34.81
N THR A 203 26.01 -8.28 33.71
CA THR A 203 27.27 -9.03 33.67
C THR A 203 28.44 -8.06 33.65
N LYS A 204 28.84 -7.55 34.82
CA LYS A 204 30.19 -6.99 35.00
C LYS A 204 31.15 -8.16 35.27
N PRO A 205 32.32 -8.22 34.60
CA PRO A 205 33.30 -9.25 34.88
C PRO A 205 33.92 -8.99 36.27
N VAL A 206 34.08 -10.08 37.04
CA VAL A 206 34.85 -10.15 38.29
C VAL A 206 36.33 -10.22 37.95
#